data_AF-A0A3E0HW29-F1
#
_entry.id   AF-A0A3E0HW29-F1
#
_cell.length_a   1.000
_cell.length_b   1.000
_cell.length_c   1.000
_cell.angle_alpha   90.00
_cell.angle_beta   90.00
_cell.angle_gamma   90.00
#
_symmetry.space_group_name_H-M   'P 1'
#
loop_
_entity.id
_entity.type
_entity.pdbx_description
1 polymer ?
#
loop_
_entity_poly.entity_id
_entity_poly.type
_entity_poly.pdbx_seq_one_letter_code
_entity_poly.pdbx_strand_id
1 'polypeptide(L)'
;MKNTLPIILALILSIIVMSCRKDFTTVPSYGKLQFSKDTVFLDTVFSNIGSATYNLKVYNKSSKTITIPEIKLENGNTSNYRLNVDGLAGDSFNNIDILANDSIYIFIETTINVNTVTNPLYTDKILFDNGENQQDVDLVTLVQDAHFIFPSKNSSGIETLIIDGKETEIQGRFLTDEELAFTSEKSYVIYGYAAVPSSKTLTIEAGAKIHFHNNSGLIIDKDANLKANGTLDEKIVFEGDRLEHQFGEIPGQWGAIWIREGSYNNELNHIQIKNGTVGLLVDGQNASSPTLTIKNTEIYNNSNYGVLGRNTHIEGENLVIGSSGQSSLACTFGGKYSFIHSTFANFWNSSIRQLPTVLINNHITYSNDNNQEVTEINDLVNTNFINCIIEGNNNVEFILDRIDGTTFNYMVENCLIKFDDFNNSFTDNNELNFDDTSHYQNNILNGESDFKDVTKNEFIIGENSDAINKAQPSAVSEDILGIDRNTSPDIGAYQHITF
;
A
#
# COMPACT_ATOMS: atom_id res chain seq x y z
N MET A 1 48.06 -36.90 46.91
CA MET A 1 46.79 -36.14 46.87
C MET A 1 46.40 -35.56 48.25
N LYS A 2 47.36 -35.13 49.11
CA LYS A 2 47.04 -34.60 50.46
C LYS A 2 46.99 -33.06 50.56
N ASN A 3 47.43 -32.34 49.52
CA ASN A 3 47.47 -30.87 49.52
C ASN A 3 46.50 -30.20 48.53
N THR A 4 45.71 -30.96 47.75
CA THR A 4 44.77 -30.40 46.77
C THR A 4 43.45 -29.98 47.39
N LEU A 5 42.99 -30.68 48.43
CA LEU A 5 41.73 -30.39 49.14
C LEU A 5 41.70 -29.00 49.82
N PRO A 6 42.74 -28.56 50.57
CA PRO A 6 42.72 -27.22 51.17
C PRO A 6 42.81 -26.10 50.13
N ILE A 7 43.47 -26.35 48.98
CA ILE A 7 43.56 -25.38 47.88
C ILE A 7 42.21 -25.22 47.18
N ILE A 8 41.50 -26.32 46.91
CA ILE A 8 40.15 -26.29 46.32
C ILE A 8 39.16 -25.63 47.28
N LEU A 9 39.26 -25.90 48.59
CA LEU A 9 38.39 -25.29 49.58
C LEU A 9 38.66 -23.78 49.74
N ALA A 10 39.93 -23.35 49.67
CA ALA A 10 40.30 -21.93 49.66
C ALA A 10 39.86 -21.23 48.37
N LEU A 11 39.90 -21.91 47.22
CA LEU A 11 39.43 -21.37 45.94
C LEU A 11 37.90 -21.23 45.94
N ILE A 12 37.16 -22.23 46.44
CA ILE A 12 35.70 -22.17 46.62
C ILE A 12 35.33 -21.05 47.60
N LEU A 13 36.05 -20.91 48.72
CA LEU A 13 35.82 -19.83 49.66
C LEU A 13 36.10 -18.47 49.02
N SER A 14 37.15 -18.34 48.20
CA SER A 14 37.47 -17.11 47.45
C SER A 14 36.40 -16.72 46.43
N ILE A 15 35.76 -17.70 45.78
CA ILE A 15 34.64 -17.48 44.85
C ILE A 15 33.39 -17.02 45.61
N ILE A 16 33.18 -17.52 46.84
CA ILE A 16 32.03 -17.12 47.69
C ILE A 16 32.20 -15.68 48.21
N VAL A 17 33.41 -15.22 48.57
CA VAL A 17 33.63 -13.82 49.00
C VAL A 17 33.74 -12.82 47.84
N MET A 18 33.94 -13.25 46.60
CA MET A 18 33.86 -12.36 45.42
C MET A 18 32.42 -12.11 44.95
N SER A 19 31.42 -12.79 45.52
CA SER A 19 30.00 -12.46 45.34
C SER A 19 29.58 -11.27 46.23
N CYS A 20 30.36 -10.19 46.20
CA CYS A 20 29.91 -8.88 46.67
C CYS A 20 28.83 -8.40 45.68
N ARG A 21 27.56 -8.62 46.02
CA ARG A 21 26.47 -7.87 45.40
C ARG A 21 26.76 -6.39 45.67
N LYS A 22 26.96 -5.60 44.63
CA LYS A 22 26.82 -4.15 44.76
C LYS A 22 25.35 -3.93 45.12
N ASP A 23 25.08 -3.56 46.37
CA ASP A 23 23.79 -2.96 46.69
C ASP A 23 23.67 -1.74 45.79
N PHE A 24 22.80 -1.83 44.78
CA PHE A 24 22.51 -0.73 43.88
C PHE A 24 21.70 0.28 44.68
N THR A 25 22.39 1.18 45.38
CA THR A 25 21.73 2.33 45.99
C THR A 25 21.24 3.23 44.87
N THR A 26 19.94 3.35 44.72
CA THR A 26 19.33 4.26 43.76
C THR A 26 19.28 5.67 44.35
N VAL A 27 19.35 6.67 43.48
CA VAL A 27 19.08 8.07 43.87
C VAL A 27 17.78 8.52 43.19
N PRO A 28 16.95 9.35 43.82
CA PRO A 28 15.78 9.91 43.15
C PRO A 28 16.18 10.63 41.85
N SER A 29 15.32 10.55 40.84
CA SER A 29 15.42 11.41 39.66
C SER A 29 15.29 12.89 40.07
N TYR A 30 15.98 13.77 39.34
CA TYR A 30 16.00 15.22 39.58
C TYR A 30 15.65 15.99 38.31
N GLY A 31 14.59 15.61 37.59
CA GLY A 31 14.05 16.38 36.47
C GLY A 31 15.04 16.56 35.30
N LYS A 32 15.87 15.53 35.04
CA LYS A 32 16.85 15.49 33.95
C LYS A 32 16.76 14.20 33.14
N LEU A 33 15.58 13.58 33.12
CA LEU A 33 15.28 12.48 32.22
C LEU A 33 15.37 13.00 30.78
N GLN A 34 15.97 12.19 29.92
CA GLN A 34 15.96 12.45 28.49
C GLN A 34 15.02 11.47 27.83
N PHE A 35 14.22 11.95 26.89
CA PHE A 35 13.24 11.14 26.17
C PHE A 35 13.69 10.90 24.74
N SER A 36 13.22 9.82 24.11
CA SER A 36 13.43 9.63 22.66
C SER A 36 12.62 10.59 21.81
N LYS A 37 11.55 11.17 22.37
CA LYS A 37 10.61 12.08 21.72
C LYS A 37 10.02 13.03 22.77
N ASP A 38 9.74 14.26 22.37
CA ASP A 38 9.04 15.24 23.23
C ASP A 38 7.51 15.12 23.10
N THR A 39 7.05 14.56 21.98
CA THR A 39 5.64 14.23 21.71
C THR A 39 5.55 12.85 21.06
N VAL A 40 4.61 12.03 21.51
CA VAL A 40 4.25 10.76 20.87
C VAL A 40 2.92 10.98 20.15
N PHE A 41 3.00 11.06 18.82
CA PHE A 41 1.82 10.99 17.95
C PHE A 41 1.45 9.53 17.73
N LEU A 42 0.21 9.15 18.04
CA LEU A 42 -0.33 7.82 17.74
C LEU A 42 -1.06 7.79 16.39
N ASP A 43 -0.86 8.84 15.58
CA ASP A 43 -1.48 9.08 14.27
C ASP A 43 -3.02 9.04 14.30
N THR A 44 -3.65 8.74 13.17
CA THR A 44 -5.11 8.70 13.05
C THR A 44 -5.64 7.33 13.43
N VAL A 45 -6.60 7.29 14.34
CA VAL A 45 -7.31 6.07 14.76
C VAL A 45 -8.79 6.18 14.44
N PHE A 46 -9.38 5.06 13.99
CA PHE A 46 -10.83 5.00 13.83
C PHE A 46 -11.52 4.75 15.17
N SER A 47 -12.70 5.35 15.32
CA SER A 47 -13.55 5.24 16.51
C SER A 47 -13.76 3.77 16.92
N ASN A 48 -13.53 3.47 18.19
CA ASN A 48 -13.61 2.14 18.81
C ASN A 48 -12.61 1.08 18.31
N ILE A 49 -11.63 1.47 17.50
CA ILE A 49 -10.51 0.60 17.09
C ILE A 49 -9.28 0.93 17.94
N GLY A 50 -8.55 -0.11 18.35
CA GLY A 50 -7.29 0.06 19.06
C GLY A 50 -6.19 0.60 18.14
N SER A 51 -5.39 1.53 18.64
CA SER A 51 -4.18 1.98 17.95
C SER A 51 -3.14 0.86 17.87
N ALA A 52 -2.15 1.02 16.99
CA ALA A 52 -0.88 0.31 17.16
C ALA A 52 -0.24 0.67 18.52
N THR A 53 0.68 -0.18 18.97
CA THR A 53 1.50 0.10 20.16
C THR A 53 2.71 0.96 19.78
N TYR A 54 2.78 2.16 20.36
CA TYR A 54 3.90 3.08 20.19
C TYR A 54 4.88 2.92 21.34
N ASN A 55 6.16 3.25 21.09
CA ASN A 55 7.16 3.23 22.15
C ASN A 55 7.76 4.62 22.40
N LEU A 56 8.12 4.83 23.66
CA LEU A 56 8.89 5.96 24.18
C LEU A 56 10.04 5.36 25.02
N LYS A 57 11.27 5.78 24.75
CA LYS A 57 12.41 5.46 25.62
C LYS A 57 12.64 6.60 26.59
N VAL A 58 12.84 6.24 27.85
CA VAL A 58 13.25 7.17 28.91
C VAL A 58 14.67 6.81 29.30
N TYR A 59 15.60 7.75 29.14
CA TYR A 59 17.02 7.52 29.35
C TYR A 59 17.49 8.09 30.67
N ASN A 60 18.27 7.29 31.40
CA ASN A 60 19.16 7.75 32.45
C ASN A 60 20.58 7.91 31.90
N LYS A 61 20.95 9.14 31.50
CA LYS A 61 22.31 9.44 31.02
C LYS A 61 23.33 9.66 32.14
N SER A 62 22.93 9.51 33.40
CA SER A 62 23.83 9.70 34.53
C SER A 62 24.64 8.42 34.81
N SER A 63 25.76 8.58 35.50
CA SER A 63 26.59 7.46 35.93
C SER A 63 26.08 6.75 37.19
N LYS A 64 24.85 7.05 37.64
CA LYS A 64 24.23 6.46 38.83
C LYS A 64 22.88 5.86 38.45
N THR A 65 22.50 4.77 39.11
CA THR A 65 21.13 4.25 39.01
C THR A 65 20.16 5.26 39.63
N ILE A 66 19.09 5.59 38.91
CA ILE A 66 18.07 6.52 39.39
C ILE A 66 16.74 5.81 39.62
N THR A 67 15.92 6.33 40.53
CA THR A 67 14.52 5.95 40.73
C THR A 67 13.63 7.11 40.33
N ILE A 68 12.74 6.89 39.36
CA ILE A 68 11.65 7.81 39.03
C ILE A 68 10.54 7.60 40.06
N PRO A 69 10.21 8.60 40.91
CA PRO A 69 9.23 8.42 41.97
C PRO A 69 7.84 8.07 41.44
N GLU A 70 7.41 8.72 40.36
CA GLU A 70 6.10 8.50 39.74
C GLU A 70 6.18 8.66 38.22
N ILE A 71 5.47 7.78 37.51
CA ILE A 71 5.13 7.91 36.10
C ILE A 71 3.62 7.74 36.00
N LYS A 72 2.89 8.68 35.39
CA LYS A 72 1.44 8.59 35.26
C LYS A 72 0.90 9.33 34.05
N LEU A 73 -0.33 9.01 33.65
CA LEU A 73 -1.10 9.86 32.74
C LEU A 73 -1.65 11.07 33.51
N GLU A 74 -1.61 12.27 32.90
CA GLU A 74 -2.15 13.50 33.52
C GLU A 74 -3.64 13.36 33.83
N ASN A 75 -4.41 12.76 32.92
CA ASN A 75 -5.82 12.45 33.14
C ASN A 75 -6.05 11.16 33.97
N GLY A 76 -5.01 10.41 34.32
CA GLY A 76 -5.12 9.14 35.08
C GLY A 76 -6.16 8.19 34.48
N ASN A 77 -7.06 7.66 35.31
CA ASN A 77 -8.07 6.67 34.91
C ASN A 77 -9.13 7.19 33.94
N THR A 78 -9.23 8.51 33.70
CA THR A 78 -10.12 9.07 32.66
C THR A 78 -9.42 9.21 31.32
N SER A 79 -8.12 8.90 31.24
CA SER A 79 -7.40 8.80 29.99
C SER A 79 -7.87 7.61 29.15
N ASN A 80 -7.97 7.82 27.84
CA ASN A 80 -8.14 6.73 26.88
C ASN A 80 -6.79 6.11 26.48
N TYR A 81 -5.66 6.68 26.91
CA TYR A 81 -4.34 6.07 26.74
C TYR A 81 -4.10 4.99 27.79
N ARG A 82 -3.35 3.97 27.41
CA ARG A 82 -2.89 2.90 28.29
C ARG A 82 -1.39 2.80 28.17
N LEU A 83 -0.72 2.65 29.31
CA LEU A 83 0.73 2.55 29.38
C LEU A 83 1.16 1.15 29.82
N ASN A 84 2.28 0.71 29.28
CA ASN A 84 3.08 -0.37 29.84
C ASN A 84 4.51 0.13 30.04
N VAL A 85 4.96 0.25 31.30
CA VAL A 85 6.27 0.75 31.68
C VAL A 85 7.15 -0.42 32.09
N ASP A 86 8.14 -0.73 31.27
CA ASP A 86 9.12 -1.81 31.49
C ASP A 86 8.48 -3.17 31.88
N GLY A 87 7.36 -3.51 31.23
CA GLY A 87 6.61 -4.75 31.45
C GLY A 87 5.43 -4.62 32.41
N LEU A 88 5.30 -3.51 33.13
CA LEU A 88 4.18 -3.24 34.05
C LEU A 88 3.08 -2.48 33.33
N ALA A 89 1.86 -3.04 33.27
CA ALA A 89 0.70 -2.34 32.70
C ALA A 89 -0.04 -1.52 33.76
N GLY A 90 -0.50 -0.32 33.40
CA GLY A 90 -1.20 0.60 34.30
C GLY A 90 -1.33 2.02 33.75
N ASP A 91 -1.94 2.91 34.53
CA ASP A 91 -2.05 4.35 34.29
C ASP A 91 -1.18 5.18 35.25
N SER A 92 -0.67 4.54 36.31
CA SER A 92 0.21 5.08 37.35
C SER A 92 1.22 4.02 37.78
N PHE A 93 2.47 4.45 37.92
CA PHE A 93 3.60 3.62 38.31
C PHE A 93 4.44 4.36 39.34
N ASN A 94 4.97 3.64 40.32
CA ASN A 94 5.73 4.24 41.41
C ASN A 94 7.09 3.56 41.53
N ASN A 95 8.11 4.36 41.81
CA ASN A 95 9.48 3.92 42.07
C ASN A 95 10.06 3.03 40.95
N ILE A 96 10.09 3.57 39.73
CA ILE A 96 10.66 2.87 38.57
C ILE A 96 12.17 3.14 38.50
N ASP A 97 12.97 2.08 38.61
CA ASP A 97 14.43 2.18 38.58
C ASP A 97 14.98 2.12 37.15
N ILE A 98 15.95 2.99 36.86
CA ILE A 98 16.72 2.97 35.61
C ILE A 98 18.20 2.91 35.94
N LEU A 99 18.89 1.86 35.46
CA LEU A 99 20.32 1.67 35.65
C LEU A 99 21.14 2.84 35.06
N ALA A 100 22.36 3.01 35.58
CA ALA A 100 23.28 4.03 35.10
C ALA A 100 23.59 3.85 33.59
N ASN A 101 23.49 4.93 32.82
CA ASN A 101 23.66 4.94 31.36
C ASN A 101 22.71 4.00 30.61
N ASP A 102 21.54 3.70 31.18
CA ASP A 102 20.56 2.78 30.61
C ASP A 102 19.24 3.50 30.25
N SER A 103 18.26 2.74 29.77
CA SER A 103 16.92 3.21 29.44
C SER A 103 15.85 2.19 29.73
N ILE A 104 14.63 2.66 29.98
CA ILE A 104 13.42 1.83 29.99
C ILE A 104 12.57 2.10 28.76
N TYR A 105 11.70 1.14 28.43
CA TYR A 105 10.65 1.32 27.44
C TYR A 105 9.32 1.64 28.11
N ILE A 106 8.60 2.57 27.52
CA ILE A 106 7.17 2.78 27.76
C ILE A 106 6.45 2.48 26.46
N PHE A 107 5.49 1.56 26.51
CA PHE A 107 4.58 1.26 25.42
C PHE A 107 3.26 2.00 25.65
N ILE A 108 2.73 2.62 24.60
CA ILE A 108 1.54 3.46 24.61
C ILE A 108 0.57 2.94 23.56
N GLU A 109 -0.68 2.77 23.95
CA GLU A 109 -1.78 2.46 23.03
C GLU A 109 -3.05 3.21 23.45
N THR A 110 -4.02 3.32 22.55
CA THR A 110 -5.32 3.93 22.85
C THR A 110 -6.47 3.23 22.14
N THR A 111 -7.68 3.40 22.67
CA THR A 111 -8.93 3.04 22.00
C THR A 111 -9.93 4.11 22.39
N ILE A 112 -10.41 4.89 21.43
CA ILE A 112 -11.22 6.08 21.69
C ILE A 112 -12.55 5.93 20.98
N ASN A 113 -13.64 6.20 21.69
CA ASN A 113 -14.95 6.37 21.08
C ASN A 113 -15.08 7.84 20.65
N VAL A 114 -15.33 8.10 19.37
CA VAL A 114 -15.44 9.49 18.86
C VAL A 114 -16.51 10.30 19.62
N ASN A 115 -17.55 9.66 20.17
CA ASN A 115 -18.60 10.35 20.92
C ASN A 115 -18.16 10.79 22.33
N THR A 116 -17.00 10.33 22.81
CA THR A 116 -16.45 10.74 24.11
C THR A 116 -15.45 11.88 23.99
N VAL A 117 -15.15 12.34 22.76
CA VAL A 117 -14.26 13.46 22.49
C VAL A 117 -15.00 14.59 21.77
N THR A 118 -14.77 15.83 22.20
CA THR A 118 -15.39 17.03 21.60
C THR A 118 -14.58 17.59 20.43
N ASN A 119 -13.31 17.22 20.33
CA ASN A 119 -12.41 17.54 19.25
C ASN A 119 -11.89 16.21 18.69
N PRO A 120 -11.82 16.04 17.35
CA PRO A 120 -11.15 14.87 16.78
C PRO A 120 -9.70 14.73 17.28
N LEU A 121 -9.05 15.82 17.71
CA LEU A 121 -7.77 15.75 18.40
C LEU A 121 -7.95 15.36 19.88
N TYR A 122 -7.49 14.17 20.26
CA TYR A 122 -7.42 13.70 21.64
C TYR A 122 -5.99 13.79 22.18
N THR A 123 -5.81 14.52 23.28
CA THR A 123 -4.49 14.79 23.89
C THR A 123 -4.44 14.43 25.36
N ASP A 124 -3.27 13.98 25.81
CA ASP A 124 -2.94 13.75 27.23
C ASP A 124 -1.42 13.89 27.41
N LYS A 125 -0.91 13.72 28.62
CA LYS A 125 0.53 13.76 28.92
C LYS A 125 0.94 12.57 29.75
N ILE A 126 2.14 12.05 29.49
CA ILE A 126 2.83 11.20 30.46
C ILE A 126 3.66 12.11 31.36
N LEU A 127 3.31 12.17 32.63
CA LEU A 127 4.02 12.93 33.66
C LEU A 127 5.07 12.03 34.32
N PHE A 128 6.28 12.55 34.45
CA PHE A 128 7.42 11.93 35.12
C PHE A 128 7.82 12.77 36.32
N ASP A 129 8.24 12.11 37.41
CA ASP A 129 8.61 12.77 38.66
C ASP A 129 7.44 13.56 39.32
N ASN A 130 7.73 14.25 40.42
CA ASN A 130 6.77 15.00 41.22
C ASN A 130 7.27 16.42 41.53
N GLY A 131 6.34 17.37 41.66
CA GLY A 131 6.64 18.73 42.12
C GLY A 131 7.50 19.53 41.13
N GLU A 132 8.51 20.25 41.63
CA GLU A 132 9.34 21.15 40.80
C GLU A 132 10.23 20.45 39.77
N ASN A 133 10.41 19.13 39.87
CA ASN A 133 11.22 18.33 38.95
C ASN A 133 10.38 17.60 37.90
N GLN A 134 9.07 17.86 37.83
CA GLN A 134 8.18 17.18 36.90
C GLN A 134 8.56 17.49 35.45
N GLN A 135 8.65 16.43 34.65
CA GLN A 135 8.80 16.52 33.20
C GLN A 135 7.62 15.81 32.55
N ASP A 136 7.31 16.17 31.32
CA ASP A 136 6.21 15.56 30.58
C ASP A 136 6.60 15.20 29.15
N VAL A 137 5.84 14.26 28.59
CA VAL A 137 5.83 13.94 27.16
C VAL A 137 4.39 13.98 26.70
N ASP A 138 4.10 14.80 25.69
CA ASP A 138 2.76 14.96 25.14
C ASP A 138 2.34 13.71 24.34
N LEU A 139 1.07 13.33 24.46
CA LEU A 139 0.43 12.28 23.68
C LEU A 139 -0.67 12.90 22.82
N VAL A 140 -0.65 12.61 21.51
CA VAL A 140 -1.58 13.21 20.55
C VAL A 140 -2.11 12.16 19.60
N THR A 141 -3.44 12.06 19.47
CA THR A 141 -4.12 11.13 18.57
C THR A 141 -5.22 11.87 17.82
N LEU A 142 -5.37 11.62 16.51
CA LEU A 142 -6.54 12.07 15.75
C LEU A 142 -7.57 10.95 15.71
N VAL A 143 -8.80 11.21 16.12
CA VAL A 143 -9.91 10.25 16.15
C VAL A 143 -10.86 10.56 15.01
N GLN A 144 -11.09 9.58 14.14
CA GLN A 144 -12.03 9.68 13.03
C GLN A 144 -13.20 8.71 13.20
N ASP A 145 -14.41 9.17 12.87
CA ASP A 145 -15.56 8.29 12.75
C ASP A 145 -15.56 7.62 11.36
N ALA A 146 -16.12 6.41 11.28
CA ALA A 146 -16.11 5.63 10.04
C ALA A 146 -17.29 4.67 9.92
N HIS A 147 -17.64 4.34 8.68
CA HIS A 147 -18.53 3.22 8.35
C HIS A 147 -17.73 1.92 8.33
N PHE A 148 -18.00 1.03 9.27
CA PHE A 148 -17.33 -0.26 9.36
C PHE A 148 -18.11 -1.36 8.64
N ILE A 149 -17.44 -2.03 7.71
CA ILE A 149 -17.95 -3.20 7.01
C ILE A 149 -17.09 -4.38 7.45
N PHE A 150 -17.67 -5.29 8.23
CA PHE A 150 -16.99 -6.49 8.70
C PHE A 150 -17.89 -7.73 8.51
N PRO A 151 -17.30 -8.90 8.24
CA PRO A 151 -17.99 -10.17 8.28
C PRO A 151 -18.51 -10.44 9.69
N SER A 152 -19.68 -11.06 9.78
CA SER A 152 -20.19 -11.48 11.08
C SER A 152 -19.29 -12.56 11.70
N LYS A 153 -19.23 -12.60 13.04
CA LYS A 153 -18.48 -13.61 13.80
C LYS A 153 -19.44 -14.34 14.73
N ASN A 154 -19.49 -15.67 14.61
CA ASN A 154 -20.33 -16.53 15.45
C ASN A 154 -19.55 -17.76 15.94
N SER A 155 -20.24 -18.70 16.58
CA SER A 155 -19.63 -19.93 17.12
C SER A 155 -18.95 -20.82 16.07
N SER A 156 -19.32 -20.68 14.80
CA SER A 156 -18.80 -21.45 13.67
C SER A 156 -17.60 -20.77 12.98
N GLY A 157 -17.25 -19.54 13.37
CA GLY A 157 -16.13 -18.80 12.80
C GLY A 157 -16.50 -17.40 12.31
N ILE A 158 -15.64 -16.86 11.45
CA ILE A 158 -15.87 -15.61 10.72
C ILE A 158 -16.60 -15.97 9.43
N GLU A 159 -17.60 -15.17 9.05
CA GLU A 159 -18.34 -15.31 7.80
C GLU A 159 -17.41 -15.28 6.58
N THR A 160 -17.64 -16.19 5.64
CA THR A 160 -16.93 -16.28 4.37
C THR A 160 -17.89 -16.13 3.20
N LEU A 161 -17.37 -15.65 2.07
CA LEU A 161 -18.15 -15.46 0.85
C LEU A 161 -18.51 -16.80 0.22
N ILE A 162 -19.75 -16.89 -0.26
CA ILE A 162 -20.20 -17.94 -1.18
C ILE A 162 -20.19 -17.34 -2.57
N ILE A 163 -19.31 -17.84 -3.43
CA ILE A 163 -19.08 -17.33 -4.78
C ILE A 163 -19.53 -18.40 -5.79
N ASP A 164 -20.39 -18.02 -6.73
CA ASP A 164 -20.97 -18.93 -7.74
C ASP A 164 -21.62 -20.20 -7.11
N GLY A 165 -22.23 -20.04 -5.94
CA GLY A 165 -22.84 -21.12 -5.18
C GLY A 165 -21.86 -22.07 -4.49
N LYS A 166 -20.56 -21.75 -4.45
CA LYS A 166 -19.52 -22.52 -3.78
C LYS A 166 -18.99 -21.78 -2.56
N GLU A 167 -18.84 -22.51 -1.46
CA GLU A 167 -18.16 -21.98 -0.26
C GLU A 167 -16.70 -21.66 -0.58
N THR A 168 -16.21 -20.55 -0.03
CA THR A 168 -14.82 -20.13 -0.15
C THR A 168 -14.18 -19.94 1.22
N GLU A 169 -12.86 -19.83 1.25
CA GLU A 169 -12.10 -19.42 2.45
C GLU A 169 -11.96 -17.89 2.56
N ILE A 170 -12.54 -17.14 1.62
CA ILE A 170 -12.47 -15.68 1.60
C ILE A 170 -13.37 -15.13 2.69
N GLN A 171 -12.78 -14.68 3.80
CA GLN A 171 -13.49 -13.97 4.85
C GLN A 171 -14.09 -12.69 4.29
N GLY A 172 -15.39 -12.47 4.49
CA GLY A 172 -16.08 -11.35 3.87
C GLY A 172 -17.59 -11.58 3.80
N ARG A 173 -18.30 -10.58 3.28
CA ARG A 173 -19.75 -10.63 3.07
C ARG A 173 -20.17 -9.77 1.89
N PHE A 174 -21.38 -10.02 1.41
CA PHE A 174 -22.02 -9.12 0.45
C PHE A 174 -22.50 -7.83 1.15
N LEU A 175 -22.39 -6.70 0.44
CA LEU A 175 -22.93 -5.41 0.87
C LEU A 175 -24.46 -5.45 0.86
N THR A 176 -25.10 -4.75 1.81
CA THR A 176 -26.56 -4.56 1.78
C THR A 176 -26.94 -3.42 0.84
N ASP A 177 -28.22 -3.28 0.53
CA ASP A 177 -28.70 -2.22 -0.37
C ASP A 177 -28.41 -0.81 0.19
N GLU A 178 -28.38 -0.66 1.51
CA GLU A 178 -28.02 0.59 2.21
C GLU A 178 -26.52 0.90 2.18
N GLU A 179 -25.68 -0.06 1.77
CA GLU A 179 -24.22 0.06 1.73
C GLU A 179 -23.66 0.19 0.30
N LEU A 180 -24.53 0.45 -0.70
CA LEU A 180 -24.16 0.57 -2.10
C LEU A 180 -23.80 2.00 -2.55
N ALA A 181 -23.70 2.94 -1.60
CA ALA A 181 -23.29 4.32 -1.85
C ALA A 181 -22.22 4.75 -0.83
N PHE A 182 -21.01 4.99 -1.33
CA PHE A 182 -19.90 5.50 -0.52
C PHE A 182 -19.72 6.99 -0.77
N THR A 183 -19.85 7.80 0.28
CA THR A 183 -19.76 9.27 0.22
C THR A 183 -18.47 9.79 0.87
N SER A 184 -18.22 11.09 0.77
CA SER A 184 -17.11 11.76 1.46
C SER A 184 -17.43 12.17 2.91
N GLU A 185 -18.65 11.90 3.41
CA GLU A 185 -19.06 12.31 4.76
C GLU A 185 -18.27 11.58 5.86
N LYS A 186 -17.97 10.29 5.64
CA LYS A 186 -17.18 9.45 6.54
C LYS A 186 -16.35 8.46 5.75
N SER A 187 -15.19 8.12 6.30
CA SER A 187 -14.37 7.03 5.76
C SER A 187 -15.09 5.68 5.89
N TYR A 188 -14.82 4.77 4.95
CA TYR A 188 -15.26 3.38 5.00
C TYR A 188 -14.09 2.51 5.40
N VAL A 189 -14.26 1.63 6.38
CA VAL A 189 -13.21 0.72 6.86
C VAL A 189 -13.69 -0.71 6.72
N ILE A 190 -13.01 -1.49 5.88
CA ILE A 190 -13.40 -2.82 5.46
C ILE A 190 -12.48 -3.86 6.09
N TYR A 191 -13.07 -4.79 6.85
CA TYR A 191 -12.42 -5.99 7.38
C TYR A 191 -12.91 -7.21 6.59
N GLY A 192 -12.00 -8.06 6.12
CA GLY A 192 -12.35 -9.10 5.14
C GLY A 192 -12.79 -8.49 3.80
N TYR A 193 -13.41 -9.27 2.92
CA TYR A 193 -13.86 -8.75 1.63
C TYR A 193 -15.29 -8.21 1.70
N ALA A 194 -15.48 -7.00 1.18
CA ALA A 194 -16.81 -6.49 0.84
C ALA A 194 -17.12 -6.89 -0.60
N ALA A 195 -18.24 -7.59 -0.84
CA ALA A 195 -18.66 -7.98 -2.19
C ALA A 195 -19.91 -7.22 -2.63
N VAL A 196 -19.88 -6.62 -3.81
CA VAL A 196 -21.06 -6.02 -4.44
C VAL A 196 -21.94 -7.15 -4.97
N PRO A 197 -23.21 -7.26 -4.55
CA PRO A 197 -24.09 -8.34 -5.01
C PRO A 197 -24.34 -8.28 -6.51
N SER A 198 -24.57 -9.45 -7.11
CA SER A 198 -24.98 -9.57 -8.51
C SER A 198 -26.16 -8.64 -8.85
N SER A 199 -26.13 -8.06 -10.05
CA SER A 199 -27.13 -7.09 -10.54
C SER A 199 -27.24 -5.79 -9.75
N LYS A 200 -26.27 -5.48 -8.88
CA LYS A 200 -26.20 -4.22 -8.13
C LYS A 200 -25.02 -3.36 -8.60
N THR A 201 -25.10 -2.08 -8.25
CA THR A 201 -24.06 -1.08 -8.54
C THR A 201 -23.57 -0.50 -7.22
N LEU A 202 -22.27 -0.57 -6.96
CA LEU A 202 -21.64 0.25 -5.93
C LEU A 202 -21.26 1.60 -6.54
N THR A 203 -21.81 2.68 -5.98
CA THR A 203 -21.46 4.05 -6.36
C THR A 203 -20.54 4.66 -5.31
N ILE A 204 -19.43 5.25 -5.74
CA ILE A 204 -18.47 5.92 -4.86
C ILE A 204 -18.32 7.35 -5.36
N GLU A 205 -18.67 8.30 -4.49
CA GLU A 205 -18.69 9.72 -4.79
C GLU A 205 -17.30 10.36 -4.57
N ALA A 206 -17.09 11.52 -5.17
CA ALA A 206 -15.86 12.27 -5.05
C ALA A 206 -15.46 12.55 -3.60
N GLY A 207 -14.17 12.44 -3.30
CA GLY A 207 -13.59 12.62 -1.97
C GLY A 207 -13.80 11.46 -0.99
N ALA A 208 -14.48 10.38 -1.37
CA ALA A 208 -14.64 9.21 -0.52
C ALA A 208 -13.28 8.54 -0.20
N LYS A 209 -13.14 8.04 1.03
CA LYS A 209 -11.94 7.32 1.50
C LYS A 209 -12.32 5.93 1.96
N ILE A 210 -11.68 4.93 1.36
CA ILE A 210 -11.93 3.52 1.61
C ILE A 210 -10.63 2.91 2.12
N HIS A 211 -10.70 2.40 3.35
CA HIS A 211 -9.58 1.79 4.06
C HIS A 211 -9.80 0.29 4.21
N PHE A 212 -8.73 -0.46 3.99
CA PHE A 212 -8.74 -1.92 4.01
C PHE A 212 -7.85 -2.44 5.12
N HIS A 213 -8.39 -3.32 5.95
CA HIS A 213 -7.60 -4.07 6.92
C HIS A 213 -6.71 -5.13 6.24
N ASN A 214 -5.77 -5.71 6.99
CA ASN A 214 -5.02 -6.86 6.48
C ASN A 214 -5.94 -8.02 6.04
N ASN A 215 -5.61 -8.65 4.91
CA ASN A 215 -6.41 -9.70 4.26
C ASN A 215 -7.86 -9.29 3.88
N SER A 216 -8.09 -8.01 3.62
CA SER A 216 -9.37 -7.47 3.15
C SER A 216 -9.32 -7.03 1.69
N GLY A 217 -10.46 -6.67 1.11
CA GLY A 217 -10.54 -6.12 -0.24
C GLY A 217 -11.98 -5.85 -0.69
N LEU A 218 -12.12 -5.49 -1.96
CA LEU A 218 -13.41 -5.20 -2.58
C LEU A 218 -13.62 -6.16 -3.75
N ILE A 219 -14.77 -6.84 -3.81
CA ILE A 219 -15.15 -7.71 -4.93
C ILE A 219 -16.33 -7.07 -5.66
N ILE A 220 -16.19 -6.91 -6.97
CA ILE A 220 -17.30 -6.60 -7.85
C ILE A 220 -17.71 -7.92 -8.50
N ASP A 221 -18.82 -8.47 -8.00
CA ASP A 221 -19.25 -9.81 -8.38
C ASP A 221 -19.85 -9.86 -9.79
N LYS A 222 -20.08 -11.08 -10.27
CA LYS A 222 -20.72 -11.32 -11.56
C LYS A 222 -22.03 -10.55 -11.71
N ASP A 223 -22.20 -9.87 -12.85
CA ASP A 223 -23.33 -8.99 -13.18
C ASP A 223 -23.48 -7.74 -12.28
N ALA A 224 -22.57 -7.53 -11.32
CA ALA A 224 -22.46 -6.29 -10.57
C ALA A 224 -21.59 -5.27 -11.33
N ASN A 225 -21.60 -4.01 -10.90
CA ASN A 225 -20.70 -2.99 -11.43
C ASN A 225 -20.28 -1.96 -10.36
N LEU A 226 -19.15 -1.33 -10.61
CA LEU A 226 -18.56 -0.26 -9.79
C LEU A 226 -18.56 1.05 -10.57
N LYS A 227 -19.07 2.11 -9.95
CA LYS A 227 -19.04 3.48 -10.46
C LYS A 227 -18.36 4.37 -9.43
N ALA A 228 -17.06 4.60 -9.59
CA ALA A 228 -16.28 5.46 -8.70
C ALA A 228 -15.81 6.69 -9.48
N ASN A 229 -16.45 7.83 -9.21
CA ASN A 229 -16.27 9.07 -9.96
C ASN A 229 -15.81 10.18 -9.03
N GLY A 230 -14.49 10.31 -8.88
CA GLY A 230 -13.85 11.44 -8.23
C GLY A 230 -13.76 12.67 -9.13
N THR A 231 -13.11 13.70 -8.62
CA THR A 231 -12.70 14.87 -9.38
C THR A 231 -11.20 15.13 -9.16
N LEU A 232 -10.60 16.02 -9.96
CA LEU A 232 -9.20 16.41 -9.79
C LEU A 232 -8.90 16.90 -8.36
N ASP A 233 -9.81 17.69 -7.78
CA ASP A 233 -9.67 18.26 -6.43
C ASP A 233 -10.09 17.27 -5.32
N GLU A 234 -11.04 16.38 -5.61
CA GLU A 234 -11.62 15.44 -4.66
C GLU A 234 -11.51 14.00 -5.18
N LYS A 235 -10.26 13.51 -5.24
CA LYS A 235 -9.97 12.14 -5.64
C LYS A 235 -10.57 11.14 -4.64
N ILE A 236 -11.00 10.00 -5.15
CA ILE A 236 -11.38 8.84 -4.33
C ILE A 236 -10.10 8.11 -3.92
N VAL A 237 -9.97 7.70 -2.66
CA VAL A 237 -8.77 7.03 -2.15
C VAL A 237 -9.08 5.61 -1.68
N PHE A 238 -8.32 4.65 -2.17
CA PHE A 238 -8.29 3.25 -1.69
C PHE A 238 -6.91 2.95 -1.10
N GLU A 239 -6.85 2.69 0.21
CA GLU A 239 -5.60 2.43 0.92
C GLU A 239 -5.78 1.48 2.12
N GLY A 240 -4.69 1.14 2.81
CA GLY A 240 -4.77 0.38 4.07
C GLY A 240 -5.38 1.20 5.22
N ASP A 241 -5.84 0.51 6.27
CA ASP A 241 -6.31 1.16 7.51
C ASP A 241 -5.19 1.55 8.48
N ARG A 242 -3.93 1.24 8.13
CA ARG A 242 -2.71 1.65 8.82
C ARG A 242 -2.29 3.05 8.36
N LEU A 243 -2.91 4.06 8.98
CA LEU A 243 -2.71 5.48 8.63
C LEU A 243 -1.45 6.10 9.22
N GLU A 244 -0.59 5.32 9.88
CA GLU A 244 0.64 5.85 10.41
C GLU A 244 1.60 6.25 9.29
N HIS A 245 2.36 7.33 9.49
CA HIS A 245 3.25 7.88 8.43
C HIS A 245 4.21 6.82 7.86
N GLN A 246 4.75 5.95 8.71
CA GLN A 246 5.68 4.89 8.29
C GLN A 246 5.02 3.78 7.43
N PHE A 247 3.69 3.69 7.42
CA PHE A 247 2.93 2.76 6.58
C PHE A 247 2.35 3.42 5.33
N GLY A 248 2.51 4.75 5.15
CA GLY A 248 1.89 5.50 4.06
C GLY A 248 2.20 4.97 2.66
N GLU A 249 3.37 4.34 2.48
CA GLU A 249 3.85 3.79 1.20
C GLU A 249 4.21 2.30 1.28
N ILE A 250 3.83 1.60 2.37
CA ILE A 250 4.20 0.19 2.55
C ILE A 250 3.29 -0.71 1.72
N PRO A 251 3.82 -1.50 0.77
CA PRO A 251 3.03 -2.35 -0.12
C PRO A 251 2.44 -3.58 0.58
N GLY A 252 1.35 -4.14 0.05
CA GLY A 252 0.77 -5.42 0.50
C GLY A 252 -0.04 -5.36 1.80
N GLN A 253 -0.58 -4.20 2.16
CA GLN A 253 -1.40 -4.02 3.37
C GLN A 253 -2.80 -4.62 3.25
N TRP A 254 -3.30 -4.80 2.03
CA TRP A 254 -4.60 -5.36 1.73
C TRP A 254 -4.57 -6.17 0.43
N GLY A 255 -5.67 -6.83 0.08
CA GLY A 255 -5.77 -7.76 -1.04
C GLY A 255 -5.81 -7.08 -2.40
N ALA A 256 -7.01 -6.82 -2.89
CA ALA A 256 -7.25 -6.19 -4.19
C ALA A 256 -8.66 -5.60 -4.30
N ILE A 257 -8.84 -4.69 -5.27
CA ILE A 257 -10.16 -4.48 -5.89
C ILE A 257 -10.26 -5.50 -7.01
N TRP A 258 -11.08 -6.52 -6.78
CA TRP A 258 -11.26 -7.64 -7.68
C TRP A 258 -12.57 -7.50 -8.46
N ILE A 259 -12.44 -7.13 -9.73
CA ILE A 259 -13.54 -7.17 -10.70
C ILE A 259 -13.58 -8.59 -11.28
N ARG A 260 -14.64 -9.33 -10.95
CA ARG A 260 -14.78 -10.72 -11.37
C ARG A 260 -15.30 -10.83 -12.80
N GLU A 261 -15.00 -11.96 -13.43
CA GLU A 261 -15.55 -12.33 -14.72
C GLU A 261 -17.08 -12.21 -14.73
N GLY A 262 -17.62 -11.54 -15.74
CA GLY A 262 -19.05 -11.26 -15.87
C GLY A 262 -19.50 -9.93 -15.25
N SER A 263 -18.63 -9.20 -14.55
CA SER A 263 -18.85 -7.79 -14.24
C SER A 263 -18.42 -6.92 -15.44
N TYR A 264 -19.29 -6.02 -15.90
CA TYR A 264 -19.03 -5.15 -17.07
C TYR A 264 -19.41 -3.72 -16.78
N ASN A 265 -18.87 -2.80 -17.59
CA ASN A 265 -19.10 -1.37 -17.49
C ASN A 265 -18.71 -0.82 -16.12
N ASN A 266 -17.60 -1.31 -15.54
CA ASN A 266 -17.02 -0.67 -14.37
C ASN A 266 -16.33 0.62 -14.78
N GLU A 267 -16.51 1.69 -14.01
CA GLU A 267 -15.98 3.02 -14.29
C GLU A 267 -15.23 3.56 -13.09
N LEU A 268 -13.98 3.91 -13.32
CA LEU A 268 -13.08 4.52 -12.33
C LEU A 268 -12.54 5.83 -12.89
N ASN A 269 -12.78 6.95 -12.23
CA ASN A 269 -12.24 8.26 -12.63
C ASN A 269 -11.74 9.05 -11.43
N HIS A 270 -10.57 9.68 -11.55
CA HIS A 270 -9.92 10.47 -10.49
C HIS A 270 -9.79 9.71 -9.17
N ILE A 271 -9.00 8.65 -9.21
CA ILE A 271 -8.80 7.73 -8.09
C ILE A 271 -7.32 7.64 -7.74
N GLN A 272 -7.03 7.43 -6.46
CA GLN A 272 -5.74 6.97 -5.99
C GLN A 272 -5.91 5.59 -5.33
N ILE A 273 -5.19 4.59 -5.83
CA ILE A 273 -5.15 3.23 -5.26
C ILE A 273 -3.73 2.96 -4.80
N LYS A 274 -3.54 2.60 -3.54
CA LYS A 274 -2.19 2.35 -3.02
C LYS A 274 -2.10 1.21 -2.02
N ASN A 275 -0.89 0.66 -1.92
CA ASN A 275 -0.47 -0.24 -0.85
C ASN A 275 -1.18 -1.61 -0.84
N GLY A 276 -1.79 -2.02 -1.95
CA GLY A 276 -2.44 -3.33 -2.08
C GLY A 276 -1.44 -4.46 -2.34
N THR A 277 -1.93 -5.69 -2.37
CA THR A 277 -1.20 -6.82 -2.94
C THR A 277 -1.28 -6.73 -4.46
N VAL A 278 -2.49 -6.56 -4.96
CA VAL A 278 -2.78 -6.16 -6.34
C VAL A 278 -3.68 -4.93 -6.26
N GLY A 279 -3.38 -3.86 -7.02
CA GLY A 279 -4.22 -2.66 -7.01
C GLY A 279 -5.60 -2.97 -7.61
N LEU A 280 -5.61 -3.36 -8.88
CA LEU A 280 -6.79 -3.84 -9.60
C LEU A 280 -6.56 -5.24 -10.16
N LEU A 281 -7.39 -6.19 -9.77
CA LEU A 281 -7.47 -7.51 -10.38
C LEU A 281 -8.72 -7.56 -11.25
N VAL A 282 -8.55 -7.70 -12.56
CA VAL A 282 -9.65 -7.61 -13.53
C VAL A 282 -9.75 -8.90 -14.32
N ASP A 283 -10.69 -9.73 -13.91
CA ASP A 283 -11.03 -10.96 -14.63
C ASP A 283 -12.14 -10.69 -15.62
N GLY A 284 -11.99 -11.21 -16.82
CA GLY A 284 -12.99 -11.05 -17.85
C GLY A 284 -13.05 -12.23 -18.79
N GLN A 285 -13.79 -11.98 -19.85
CA GLN A 285 -13.84 -12.81 -21.03
C GLN A 285 -13.93 -11.86 -22.23
N ASN A 286 -13.70 -12.39 -23.43
CA ASN A 286 -13.86 -11.60 -24.66
C ASN A 286 -15.31 -11.12 -24.82
N ALA A 287 -15.55 -9.84 -24.50
CA ALA A 287 -16.86 -9.20 -24.53
C ALA A 287 -16.81 -7.89 -25.33
N SER A 288 -17.94 -7.49 -25.92
CA SER A 288 -18.03 -6.27 -26.71
C SER A 288 -17.90 -5.00 -25.86
N SER A 289 -18.50 -5.01 -24.67
CA SER A 289 -18.38 -3.92 -23.70
C SER A 289 -17.08 -4.03 -22.89
N PRO A 290 -16.47 -2.90 -22.48
CA PRO A 290 -15.35 -2.93 -21.57
C PRO A 290 -15.77 -3.52 -20.22
N THR A 291 -14.90 -4.37 -19.67
CA THR A 291 -14.99 -4.80 -18.28
C THR A 291 -14.70 -3.62 -17.37
N LEU A 292 -13.68 -2.82 -17.71
CA LEU A 292 -13.27 -1.64 -16.96
C LEU A 292 -12.88 -0.48 -17.89
N THR A 293 -13.46 0.68 -17.65
CA THR A 293 -12.97 1.96 -18.14
C THR A 293 -12.36 2.73 -16.98
N ILE A 294 -11.10 3.11 -17.09
CA ILE A 294 -10.34 3.78 -16.03
C ILE A 294 -9.68 5.05 -16.57
N LYS A 295 -9.88 6.17 -15.88
CA LYS A 295 -9.41 7.49 -16.31
C LYS A 295 -8.77 8.27 -15.17
N ASN A 296 -7.77 9.09 -15.48
CA ASN A 296 -7.16 10.05 -14.55
C ASN A 296 -6.82 9.44 -13.17
N THR A 297 -6.24 8.25 -13.16
CA THR A 297 -6.11 7.42 -11.96
C THR A 297 -4.66 7.04 -11.70
N GLU A 298 -4.29 7.09 -10.43
CA GLU A 298 -2.95 6.80 -9.92
C GLU A 298 -2.96 5.51 -9.10
N ILE A 299 -2.05 4.59 -9.40
CA ILE A 299 -1.96 3.28 -8.76
C ILE A 299 -0.51 3.01 -8.34
N TYR A 300 -0.25 2.95 -7.04
CA TYR A 300 1.12 2.90 -6.50
C TYR A 300 1.34 1.82 -5.45
N ASN A 301 2.61 1.42 -5.30
CA ASN A 301 3.11 0.63 -4.17
C ASN A 301 2.34 -0.68 -3.95
N ASN A 302 2.13 -1.47 -5.00
CA ASN A 302 1.49 -2.77 -4.86
C ASN A 302 2.53 -3.88 -4.71
N SER A 303 2.35 -4.81 -3.77
CA SER A 303 3.40 -5.82 -3.53
C SER A 303 3.55 -6.84 -4.67
N ASN A 304 2.55 -6.93 -5.56
CA ASN A 304 2.54 -7.81 -6.72
C ASN A 304 2.32 -6.99 -8.00
N TYR A 305 1.08 -6.64 -8.32
CA TYR A 305 0.74 -5.94 -9.58
C TYR A 305 0.00 -4.63 -9.30
N GLY A 306 0.28 -3.59 -10.08
CA GLY A 306 -0.56 -2.39 -10.09
C GLY A 306 -1.94 -2.73 -10.66
N VAL A 307 -1.94 -3.19 -11.92
CA VAL A 307 -3.12 -3.74 -12.59
C VAL A 307 -2.77 -5.11 -13.17
N LEU A 308 -3.57 -6.12 -12.82
CA LEU A 308 -3.53 -7.45 -13.41
C LEU A 308 -4.84 -7.72 -14.13
N GLY A 309 -4.82 -7.62 -15.47
CA GLY A 309 -5.91 -8.04 -16.34
C GLY A 309 -5.73 -9.47 -16.80
N ARG A 310 -6.81 -10.28 -16.77
CA ARG A 310 -6.82 -11.66 -17.23
C ARG A 310 -7.98 -11.89 -18.19
N ASN A 311 -7.68 -12.15 -19.47
CA ASN A 311 -8.67 -12.35 -20.54
C ASN A 311 -9.77 -11.28 -20.56
N THR A 312 -9.40 -10.02 -20.32
CA THR A 312 -10.37 -8.96 -20.01
C THR A 312 -10.36 -7.84 -21.05
N HIS A 313 -11.29 -6.89 -20.91
CA HIS A 313 -11.39 -5.71 -21.75
C HIS A 313 -11.21 -4.44 -20.91
N ILE A 314 -10.05 -3.78 -21.02
CA ILE A 314 -9.71 -2.56 -20.29
C ILE A 314 -9.44 -1.39 -21.25
N GLU A 315 -10.11 -0.27 -21.00
CA GLU A 315 -9.85 1.01 -21.66
C GLU A 315 -9.33 2.02 -20.63
N GLY A 316 -8.10 2.51 -20.84
CA GLY A 316 -7.37 3.36 -19.92
C GLY A 316 -6.93 4.70 -20.54
N GLU A 317 -7.13 5.80 -19.82
CA GLU A 317 -6.70 7.14 -20.22
C GLU A 317 -6.07 7.89 -19.04
N ASN A 318 -4.97 8.62 -19.24
CA ASN A 318 -4.32 9.40 -18.18
C ASN A 318 -4.05 8.57 -16.91
N LEU A 319 -3.47 7.37 -17.08
CA LEU A 319 -3.13 6.50 -15.95
C LEU A 319 -1.69 6.70 -15.52
N VAL A 320 -1.44 6.60 -14.22
CA VAL A 320 -0.09 6.49 -13.68
C VAL A 320 -0.02 5.25 -12.81
N ILE A 321 0.79 4.28 -13.21
CA ILE A 321 0.90 3.00 -12.50
C ILE A 321 2.35 2.72 -12.21
N GLY A 322 2.70 2.64 -10.92
CA GLY A 322 4.10 2.52 -10.53
C GLY A 322 4.40 1.74 -9.28
N SER A 323 5.70 1.48 -9.11
CA SER A 323 6.29 0.85 -7.91
C SER A 323 5.57 -0.42 -7.46
N SER A 324 5.46 -1.39 -8.36
CA SER A 324 4.85 -2.70 -8.10
C SER A 324 5.91 -3.81 -8.02
N GLY A 325 5.76 -4.73 -7.06
CA GLY A 325 6.74 -5.79 -6.80
C GLY A 325 6.98 -6.79 -7.93
N GLN A 326 6.06 -6.87 -8.90
CA GLN A 326 6.22 -7.56 -10.18
C GLN A 326 6.08 -6.57 -11.34
N SER A 327 4.89 -6.40 -11.90
CA SER A 327 4.63 -5.48 -13.03
C SER A 327 3.68 -4.36 -12.61
N SER A 328 3.91 -3.15 -13.11
CA SER A 328 2.93 -2.08 -12.98
C SER A 328 1.65 -2.47 -13.72
N LEU A 329 1.78 -2.94 -14.96
CA LEU A 329 0.66 -3.42 -15.77
C LEU A 329 0.96 -4.82 -16.30
N ALA A 330 0.06 -5.77 -16.05
CA ALA A 330 0.09 -7.10 -16.63
C ALA A 330 -1.24 -7.38 -17.35
N CYS A 331 -1.20 -7.49 -18.67
CA CYS A 331 -2.32 -7.83 -19.54
C CYS A 331 -2.15 -9.29 -19.98
N THR A 332 -2.74 -10.21 -19.23
CA THR A 332 -2.43 -11.65 -19.34
C THR A 332 -3.61 -12.46 -19.83
N PHE A 333 -3.31 -13.69 -20.29
CA PHE A 333 -4.29 -14.64 -20.79
C PHE A 333 -5.18 -14.07 -21.91
N GLY A 334 -4.61 -13.23 -22.77
CA GLY A 334 -5.32 -12.60 -23.89
C GLY A 334 -6.24 -11.46 -23.45
N GLY A 335 -7.17 -11.09 -24.32
CA GLY A 335 -8.15 -10.01 -24.07
C GLY A 335 -8.02 -8.82 -25.02
N LYS A 336 -8.57 -7.69 -24.61
CA LYS A 336 -8.62 -6.43 -25.36
C LYS A 336 -8.19 -5.25 -24.49
N TYR A 337 -7.13 -4.56 -24.87
CA TYR A 337 -6.56 -3.48 -24.05
C TYR A 337 -6.31 -2.23 -24.89
N SER A 338 -6.57 -1.06 -24.32
CA SER A 338 -6.23 0.21 -24.96
C SER A 338 -5.84 1.22 -23.90
N PHE A 339 -4.62 1.74 -23.98
CA PHE A 339 -4.10 2.75 -23.07
C PHE A 339 -3.65 3.97 -23.87
N ILE A 340 -4.17 5.14 -23.51
CA ILE A 340 -3.85 6.42 -24.15
C ILE A 340 -3.31 7.38 -23.10
N HIS A 341 -2.21 8.08 -23.40
CA HIS A 341 -1.61 9.07 -22.50
C HIS A 341 -1.39 8.53 -21.09
N SER A 342 -0.70 7.40 -20.97
CA SER A 342 -0.49 6.73 -19.68
C SER A 342 0.99 6.53 -19.37
N THR A 343 1.36 6.64 -18.10
CA THR A 343 2.73 6.45 -17.62
C THR A 343 2.79 5.19 -16.75
N PHE A 344 3.49 4.16 -17.23
CA PHE A 344 3.79 2.95 -16.49
C PHE A 344 5.26 3.04 -16.06
N ALA A 345 5.51 3.20 -14.75
CA ALA A 345 6.84 3.49 -14.22
C ALA A 345 7.15 2.62 -13.00
N ASN A 346 7.97 1.57 -13.15
CA ASN A 346 8.20 0.60 -12.07
C ASN A 346 9.58 0.72 -11.42
N PHE A 347 9.77 1.73 -10.57
CA PHE A 347 11.00 1.94 -9.80
C PHE A 347 10.96 1.25 -8.43
N TRP A 348 10.61 -0.04 -8.44
CA TRP A 348 10.52 -0.85 -7.23
C TRP A 348 11.89 -1.10 -6.58
N ASN A 349 12.00 -0.84 -5.28
CA ASN A 349 13.26 -0.98 -4.53
C ASN A 349 13.19 -1.91 -3.30
N SER A 350 12.04 -2.56 -3.05
CA SER A 350 11.85 -3.41 -1.87
C SER A 350 12.27 -4.88 -2.09
N SER A 351 12.48 -5.29 -3.33
CA SER A 351 13.00 -6.61 -3.73
C SER A 351 13.50 -6.58 -5.18
N ILE A 352 13.97 -7.72 -5.70
CA ILE A 352 14.31 -7.88 -7.12
C ILE A 352 13.04 -8.26 -7.89
N ARG A 353 12.70 -7.49 -8.92
CA ARG A 353 11.59 -7.82 -9.83
C ARG A 353 12.01 -8.89 -10.83
N GLN A 354 11.12 -9.85 -11.10
CA GLN A 354 11.31 -10.87 -12.13
C GLN A 354 10.59 -10.53 -13.44
N LEU A 355 9.61 -9.63 -13.38
CA LEU A 355 8.78 -9.24 -14.51
C LEU A 355 9.05 -7.76 -14.92
N PRO A 356 8.84 -7.42 -16.20
CA PRO A 356 8.98 -6.04 -16.70
C PRO A 356 7.90 -5.12 -16.12
N THR A 357 8.04 -3.80 -16.28
CA THR A 357 6.99 -2.82 -15.95
C THR A 357 5.67 -3.14 -16.64
N VAL A 358 5.71 -3.45 -17.93
CA VAL A 358 4.55 -3.84 -18.73
C VAL A 358 4.77 -5.24 -19.31
N LEU A 359 3.89 -6.17 -18.94
CA LEU A 359 3.85 -7.54 -19.45
C LEU A 359 2.54 -7.75 -20.21
N ILE A 360 2.63 -8.24 -21.45
CA ILE A 360 1.46 -8.72 -22.19
C ILE A 360 1.69 -10.15 -22.62
N ASN A 361 0.71 -11.02 -22.38
CA ASN A 361 0.75 -12.40 -22.84
C ASN A 361 -0.63 -12.91 -23.25
N ASN A 362 -0.64 -14.02 -23.97
CA ASN A 362 -1.85 -14.69 -24.41
C ASN A 362 -2.13 -16.01 -23.68
N HIS A 363 -1.47 -16.24 -22.54
CA HIS A 363 -1.50 -17.53 -21.88
C HIS A 363 -1.49 -17.43 -20.36
N ILE A 364 -1.92 -18.51 -19.71
CA ILE A 364 -1.77 -18.70 -18.27
C ILE A 364 -1.33 -20.13 -18.00
N THR A 365 -0.41 -20.28 -17.04
CA THR A 365 0.12 -21.58 -16.65
C THR A 365 -0.19 -21.82 -15.18
N TYR A 366 -0.80 -22.97 -14.89
CA TYR A 366 -1.18 -23.35 -13.53
C TYR A 366 -1.00 -24.85 -13.31
N SER A 367 -0.87 -25.25 -12.05
CA SER A 367 -0.86 -26.66 -11.67
C SER A 367 -2.29 -27.14 -11.47
N ASN A 368 -2.70 -28.17 -12.21
CA ASN A 368 -4.01 -28.79 -12.05
C ASN A 368 -4.08 -29.69 -10.79
N ASP A 369 -5.24 -30.29 -10.54
CA ASP A 369 -5.50 -31.18 -9.38
C ASP A 369 -4.56 -32.40 -9.31
N ASN A 370 -3.92 -32.78 -10.43
CA ASN A 370 -2.96 -33.88 -10.51
C ASN A 370 -1.50 -33.41 -10.36
N ASN A 371 -1.27 -32.16 -9.93
CA ASN A 371 0.04 -31.51 -9.90
C ASN A 371 0.75 -31.48 -11.26
N GLN A 372 0.00 -31.45 -12.36
CA GLN A 372 0.55 -31.30 -13.70
C GLN A 372 0.42 -29.84 -14.13
N GLU A 373 1.49 -29.33 -14.72
CA GLU A 373 1.52 -28.01 -15.32
C GLU A 373 0.68 -28.01 -16.60
N VAL A 374 -0.36 -27.16 -16.61
CA VAL A 374 -1.25 -26.94 -17.74
C VAL A 374 -1.08 -25.50 -18.19
N THR A 375 -0.91 -25.31 -19.49
CA THR A 375 -0.89 -23.97 -20.11
C THR A 375 -2.11 -23.83 -20.99
N GLU A 376 -2.90 -22.81 -20.70
CA GLU A 376 -4.04 -22.40 -21.52
C GLU A 376 -3.68 -21.15 -22.31
N ILE A 377 -4.16 -21.06 -23.54
CA ILE A 377 -3.93 -19.92 -24.44
C ILE A 377 -5.28 -19.32 -24.85
N ASN A 378 -5.31 -18.01 -25.05
CA ASN A 378 -6.48 -17.23 -25.47
C ASN A 378 -6.09 -16.21 -26.54
N ASP A 379 -7.07 -15.68 -27.27
CA ASP A 379 -6.81 -14.61 -28.23
C ASP A 379 -6.46 -13.30 -27.51
N LEU A 380 -5.34 -12.69 -27.89
CA LEU A 380 -5.10 -11.27 -27.66
C LEU A 380 -5.71 -10.52 -28.85
N VAL A 381 -6.97 -10.13 -28.69
CA VAL A 381 -7.83 -9.60 -29.77
C VAL A 381 -7.31 -8.28 -30.29
N ASN A 382 -6.91 -7.38 -29.38
CA ASN A 382 -6.24 -6.11 -29.67
C ASN A 382 -5.58 -5.56 -28.40
N THR A 383 -4.37 -5.02 -28.50
CA THR A 383 -3.70 -4.28 -27.42
C THR A 383 -3.04 -3.02 -27.98
N ASN A 384 -3.52 -1.84 -27.60
CA ASN A 384 -2.96 -0.57 -28.07
C ASN A 384 -2.31 0.21 -26.93
N PHE A 385 -1.09 0.67 -27.16
CA PHE A 385 -0.43 1.69 -26.34
C PHE A 385 -0.18 2.91 -27.21
N ILE A 386 -0.79 4.04 -26.85
CA ILE A 386 -0.71 5.29 -27.60
C ILE A 386 -0.29 6.41 -26.66
N ASN A 387 0.78 7.14 -27.00
CA ASN A 387 1.28 8.24 -26.19
C ASN A 387 1.65 7.80 -24.75
N CYS A 388 2.22 6.61 -24.59
CA CYS A 388 2.54 6.06 -23.27
C CYS A 388 4.04 6.16 -22.94
N ILE A 389 4.35 6.31 -21.65
CA ILE A 389 5.70 6.09 -21.12
C ILE A 389 5.74 4.71 -20.45
N ILE A 390 6.75 3.91 -20.77
CA ILE A 390 7.01 2.60 -20.16
C ILE A 390 8.46 2.59 -19.68
N GLU A 391 8.65 2.67 -18.36
CA GLU A 391 9.97 2.79 -17.75
C GLU A 391 10.05 2.06 -16.40
N GLY A 392 11.28 1.89 -15.90
CA GLY A 392 11.56 1.35 -14.58
C GLY A 392 13.06 1.10 -14.41
N ASN A 393 13.40 0.34 -13.36
CA ASN A 393 14.78 0.07 -12.99
C ASN A 393 15.42 -1.21 -13.60
N ASN A 394 14.68 -1.95 -14.43
CA ASN A 394 15.22 -3.05 -15.24
C ASN A 394 15.68 -2.54 -16.61
N ASN A 395 16.53 -3.32 -17.27
CA ASN A 395 16.99 -3.00 -18.62
C ASN A 395 15.87 -3.14 -19.66
N VAL A 396 14.99 -4.14 -19.50
CA VAL A 396 13.85 -4.42 -20.39
C VAL A 396 12.56 -4.28 -19.58
N GLU A 397 11.75 -3.28 -19.93
CA GLU A 397 10.52 -2.93 -19.19
C GLU A 397 9.23 -3.16 -19.96
N PHE A 398 9.34 -3.67 -21.19
CA PHE A 398 8.22 -4.04 -22.04
C PHE A 398 8.48 -5.42 -22.63
N ILE A 399 7.57 -6.38 -22.38
CA ILE A 399 7.65 -7.72 -22.96
C ILE A 399 6.28 -8.13 -23.51
N LEU A 400 6.32 -8.67 -24.73
CA LEU A 400 5.24 -9.43 -25.35
C LEU A 400 5.62 -10.90 -25.32
N ASP A 401 4.87 -11.69 -24.56
CA ASP A 401 5.13 -13.12 -24.33
C ASP A 401 4.01 -13.96 -24.98
N ARG A 402 4.29 -14.42 -26.19
CA ARG A 402 3.33 -15.12 -27.04
C ARG A 402 3.58 -16.62 -27.05
N ILE A 403 2.50 -17.39 -26.94
CA ILE A 403 2.45 -18.80 -27.33
C ILE A 403 1.62 -18.94 -28.62
N ASP A 404 2.15 -19.65 -29.61
CA ASP A 404 1.46 -19.88 -30.89
C ASP A 404 0.15 -20.68 -30.72
N GLY A 405 -0.84 -20.35 -31.54
CA GLY A 405 -2.13 -21.06 -31.60
C GLY A 405 -3.36 -20.14 -31.49
N THR A 406 -3.16 -18.88 -31.11
CA THR A 406 -4.21 -17.86 -31.03
C THR A 406 -3.79 -16.57 -31.73
N THR A 407 -4.75 -15.67 -31.89
CA THR A 407 -4.51 -14.31 -32.38
C THR A 407 -3.66 -13.52 -31.39
N PHE A 408 -2.71 -12.74 -31.90
CA PHE A 408 -1.85 -11.88 -31.10
C PHE A 408 -1.72 -10.49 -31.73
N ASN A 409 -2.75 -9.66 -31.61
CA ASN A 409 -2.79 -8.33 -32.24
C ASN A 409 -2.41 -7.24 -31.24
N TYR A 410 -1.50 -6.36 -31.64
CA TYR A 410 -1.05 -5.24 -30.82
C TYR A 410 -0.63 -4.04 -31.69
N MET A 411 -0.55 -2.86 -31.07
CA MET A 411 0.00 -1.64 -31.67
C MET A 411 0.64 -0.79 -30.56
N VAL A 412 1.82 -0.26 -30.83
CA VAL A 412 2.54 0.64 -29.92
C VAL A 412 2.97 1.87 -30.72
N GLU A 413 2.38 3.01 -30.40
CA GLU A 413 2.54 4.24 -31.18
C GLU A 413 2.84 5.46 -30.29
N ASN A 414 3.86 6.23 -30.67
CA ASN A 414 4.29 7.43 -29.97
C ASN A 414 4.56 7.17 -28.48
N CYS A 415 5.24 6.06 -28.16
CA CYS A 415 5.58 5.70 -26.80
C CYS A 415 7.08 5.92 -26.50
N LEU A 416 7.41 6.29 -25.27
CA LEU A 416 8.77 6.24 -24.73
C LEU A 416 8.94 4.92 -23.97
N ILE A 417 9.91 4.09 -24.36
CA ILE A 417 10.01 2.71 -23.87
C ILE A 417 11.45 2.41 -23.43
N LYS A 418 11.63 1.97 -22.19
CA LYS A 418 12.89 1.37 -21.73
C LYS A 418 13.01 -0.07 -22.23
N PHE A 419 13.89 -0.28 -23.19
CA PHE A 419 14.18 -1.59 -23.79
C PHE A 419 15.65 -1.68 -24.20
N ASP A 420 16.48 -2.12 -23.27
CA ASP A 420 17.95 -2.15 -23.39
C ASP A 420 18.45 -3.61 -23.36
N ASP A 421 18.31 -4.30 -24.49
CA ASP A 421 18.67 -5.72 -24.63
C ASP A 421 20.17 -5.92 -24.88
N PHE A 422 21.01 -5.61 -23.89
CA PHE A 422 22.47 -5.71 -24.01
C PHE A 422 22.99 -7.11 -24.39
N ASN A 423 22.22 -8.15 -24.07
CA ASN A 423 22.62 -9.54 -24.33
C ASN A 423 22.05 -10.10 -25.64
N ASN A 424 21.29 -9.31 -26.40
CA ASN A 424 20.60 -9.76 -27.61
C ASN A 424 19.69 -10.97 -27.34
N SER A 425 19.06 -11.00 -26.15
CA SER A 425 18.15 -12.07 -25.73
C SER A 425 16.85 -12.10 -26.54
N PHE A 426 16.47 -10.99 -27.17
CA PHE A 426 15.21 -10.82 -27.90
C PHE A 426 15.40 -10.58 -29.41
N THR A 427 16.63 -10.73 -29.95
CA THR A 427 16.90 -10.46 -31.38
C THR A 427 16.07 -11.31 -32.35
N ASP A 428 15.75 -12.55 -31.98
CA ASP A 428 14.93 -13.46 -32.80
C ASP A 428 13.43 -13.44 -32.41
N ASN A 429 13.02 -12.54 -31.51
CA ASN A 429 11.62 -12.39 -31.10
C ASN A 429 10.91 -11.43 -32.08
N ASN A 430 9.98 -11.96 -32.87
CA ASN A 430 9.26 -11.17 -33.88
C ASN A 430 8.38 -10.09 -33.24
N GLU A 431 7.75 -10.41 -32.11
CA GLU A 431 6.86 -9.50 -31.39
C GLU A 431 7.61 -8.29 -30.81
N LEU A 432 8.90 -8.43 -30.51
CA LEU A 432 9.76 -7.37 -29.98
C LEU A 432 10.69 -6.77 -31.04
N ASN A 433 10.37 -6.96 -32.33
CA ASN A 433 11.05 -6.30 -33.43
C ASN A 433 10.49 -4.87 -33.62
N PHE A 434 11.12 -3.89 -32.97
CA PHE A 434 10.71 -2.48 -33.03
C PHE A 434 10.86 -1.82 -34.42
N ASP A 435 11.52 -2.48 -35.38
CA ASP A 435 11.57 -2.02 -36.79
C ASP A 435 10.30 -2.39 -37.59
N ASP A 436 9.42 -3.24 -37.02
CA ASP A 436 8.14 -3.58 -37.65
C ASP A 436 7.14 -2.42 -37.58
N THR A 437 7.17 -1.58 -38.61
CA THR A 437 6.27 -0.42 -38.77
C THR A 437 4.77 -0.75 -38.77
N SER A 438 4.38 -2.02 -38.92
CA SER A 438 2.97 -2.42 -38.81
C SER A 438 2.46 -2.51 -37.37
N HIS A 439 3.37 -2.65 -36.40
CA HIS A 439 3.05 -2.75 -34.97
C HIS A 439 3.69 -1.62 -34.14
N TYR A 440 4.80 -1.04 -34.60
CA TYR A 440 5.55 -0.01 -33.88
C TYR A 440 5.68 1.27 -34.73
N GLN A 441 5.20 2.40 -34.21
CA GLN A 441 5.22 3.67 -34.93
C GLN A 441 5.69 4.83 -34.03
N ASN A 442 6.67 5.60 -34.50
CA ASN A 442 7.15 6.83 -33.83
C ASN A 442 7.56 6.66 -32.36
N ASN A 443 8.00 5.46 -31.96
CA ASN A 443 8.43 5.18 -30.59
C ASN A 443 9.85 5.68 -30.32
N ILE A 444 10.11 6.05 -29.07
CA ILE A 444 11.40 6.48 -28.56
C ILE A 444 11.93 5.37 -27.64
N LEU A 445 12.91 4.62 -28.11
CA LEU A 445 13.54 3.57 -27.31
C LEU A 445 14.69 4.16 -26.48
N ASN A 446 14.67 3.88 -25.18
CA ASN A 446 15.70 4.30 -24.22
C ASN A 446 15.98 5.82 -24.23
N GLY A 447 14.93 6.63 -24.47
CA GLY A 447 14.99 8.08 -24.29
C GLY A 447 14.98 8.46 -22.80
N GLU A 448 15.34 9.70 -22.52
CA GLU A 448 15.29 10.26 -21.16
C GLU A 448 13.85 10.65 -20.79
N SER A 449 13.30 10.07 -19.73
CA SER A 449 11.98 10.46 -19.22
C SER A 449 12.03 11.76 -18.42
N ASP A 450 13.15 12.06 -17.76
CA ASP A 450 13.31 13.19 -16.84
C ASP A 450 12.22 13.22 -15.75
N PHE A 451 11.97 12.10 -15.06
CA PHE A 451 11.01 12.07 -13.95
C PHE A 451 11.49 12.88 -12.73
N LYS A 452 10.58 13.65 -12.13
CA LYS A 452 10.87 14.54 -10.99
C LYS A 452 11.49 13.83 -9.77
N ASP A 453 10.86 12.77 -9.27
CA ASP A 453 11.41 11.97 -8.17
C ASP A 453 10.80 10.57 -8.16
N VAL A 454 11.51 9.63 -8.79
CA VAL A 454 11.10 8.22 -8.88
C VAL A 454 11.00 7.54 -7.51
N THR A 455 11.70 8.04 -6.48
CA THR A 455 11.67 7.45 -5.13
C THR A 455 10.40 7.81 -4.35
N LYS A 456 9.66 8.81 -4.83
CA LYS A 456 8.40 9.29 -4.25
C LYS A 456 7.20 9.06 -5.18
N ASN A 457 7.36 8.26 -6.23
CA ASN A 457 6.35 8.07 -7.27
C ASN A 457 5.95 9.38 -8.00
N GLU A 458 6.84 10.38 -8.04
CA GLU A 458 6.60 11.63 -8.77
C GLU A 458 7.05 11.45 -10.24
N PHE A 459 6.21 10.80 -11.04
CA PHE A 459 6.46 10.45 -12.46
C PHE A 459 6.03 11.54 -13.46
N ILE A 460 5.92 12.78 -13.00
CA ILE A 460 5.79 13.93 -13.89
C ILE A 460 7.14 14.21 -14.55
N ILE A 461 7.11 14.52 -15.86
CA ILE A 461 8.32 14.72 -16.66
C ILE A 461 8.80 16.18 -16.59
N GLY A 462 10.12 16.37 -16.65
CA GLY A 462 10.81 17.66 -16.62
C GLY A 462 11.14 18.20 -18.02
N GLU A 463 11.78 19.37 -18.08
CA GLU A 463 12.12 20.06 -19.32
C GLU A 463 13.17 19.35 -20.20
N ASN A 464 13.88 18.36 -19.67
CA ASN A 464 14.88 17.60 -20.43
C ASN A 464 14.35 16.28 -20.99
N SER A 465 13.05 16.01 -20.81
CA SER A 465 12.43 14.78 -21.28
C SER A 465 12.37 14.69 -22.81
N ASP A 466 12.72 13.53 -23.36
CA ASP A 466 12.56 13.20 -24.77
C ASP A 466 11.07 13.02 -25.17
N ALA A 467 10.17 12.89 -24.19
CA ALA A 467 8.73 12.76 -24.39
C ALA A 467 8.04 14.07 -24.83
N ILE A 468 8.73 15.22 -24.70
CA ILE A 468 8.14 16.54 -24.90
C ILE A 468 7.70 16.77 -26.36
N ASN A 469 6.44 17.15 -26.56
CA ASN A 469 5.82 17.44 -27.85
C ASN A 469 5.90 16.27 -28.85
N LYS A 470 6.01 15.02 -28.35
CA LYS A 470 6.14 13.82 -29.18
C LYS A 470 4.88 12.96 -29.25
N ALA A 471 3.82 13.31 -28.53
CA ALA A 471 2.58 12.55 -28.62
C ALA A 471 1.86 12.82 -29.95
N GLN A 472 1.15 11.81 -30.45
CA GLN A 472 0.18 12.00 -31.52
C GLN A 472 -1.09 12.68 -30.98
N PRO A 473 -1.77 13.54 -31.77
CA PRO A 473 -3.06 14.10 -31.39
C PRO A 473 -4.09 13.01 -31.07
N SER A 474 -4.83 13.16 -29.98
CA SER A 474 -5.86 12.21 -29.55
C SER A 474 -7.12 12.93 -29.08
N ALA A 475 -8.18 12.18 -28.71
CA ALA A 475 -9.39 12.75 -28.11
C ALA A 475 -9.20 13.18 -26.65
N VAL A 476 -8.08 12.82 -26.02
CA VAL A 476 -7.74 13.18 -24.64
C VAL A 476 -7.14 14.60 -24.66
N SER A 477 -7.94 15.60 -24.30
CA SER A 477 -7.58 17.02 -24.42
C SER A 477 -6.80 17.58 -23.23
N GLU A 478 -6.84 16.91 -22.08
CA GLU A 478 -6.20 17.35 -20.85
C GLU A 478 -5.34 16.21 -20.27
N ASP A 479 -4.28 16.55 -19.54
CA ASP A 479 -3.51 15.59 -18.77
C ASP A 479 -4.18 15.22 -17.44
N ILE A 480 -3.57 14.35 -16.65
CA ILE A 480 -4.12 13.90 -15.35
C ILE A 480 -4.29 15.04 -14.33
N LEU A 481 -3.61 16.18 -14.52
CA LEU A 481 -3.67 17.37 -13.69
C LEU A 481 -4.57 18.48 -14.28
N GLY A 482 -5.27 18.20 -15.38
CA GLY A 482 -6.14 19.17 -16.06
C GLY A 482 -5.39 20.18 -16.94
N ILE A 483 -4.13 19.90 -17.31
CA ILE A 483 -3.34 20.75 -18.21
C ILE A 483 -3.66 20.41 -19.67
N ASP A 484 -3.95 21.45 -20.46
CA ASP A 484 -4.35 21.33 -21.86
C ASP A 484 -3.25 20.73 -22.77
N ARG A 485 -3.66 19.88 -23.72
CA ARG A 485 -2.81 19.15 -24.66
C ARG A 485 -2.89 19.66 -26.11
N ASN A 486 -3.65 20.73 -26.40
CA ASN A 486 -4.05 21.06 -27.78
C ASN A 486 -2.94 21.56 -28.71
N THR A 487 -1.88 22.18 -28.19
CA THR A 487 -0.88 22.86 -29.06
C THR A 487 0.34 22.02 -29.33
N SER A 488 0.80 21.21 -28.37
CA SER A 488 1.87 20.22 -28.55
C SER A 488 1.84 19.23 -27.38
N PRO A 489 1.20 18.06 -27.54
CA PRO A 489 1.06 17.13 -26.44
C PRO A 489 2.36 16.37 -26.17
N ASP A 490 2.69 16.24 -24.90
CA ASP A 490 3.73 15.30 -24.44
C ASP A 490 3.24 13.85 -24.37
N ILE A 491 4.16 12.89 -24.56
CA ILE A 491 3.94 11.47 -24.29
C ILE A 491 3.79 11.27 -22.77
N GLY A 492 2.87 10.39 -22.36
CA GLY A 492 2.62 10.05 -20.96
C GLY A 492 1.38 10.75 -20.36
N ALA A 493 1.15 10.48 -19.08
CA ALA A 493 -0.02 10.94 -18.34
C ALA A 493 0.00 12.43 -17.96
N TYR A 494 1.16 13.08 -18.03
CA TYR A 494 1.38 14.46 -17.66
C TYR A 494 1.82 15.31 -18.87
N GLN A 495 1.58 16.61 -18.82
CA GLN A 495 2.42 17.59 -19.48
C GLN A 495 3.64 17.91 -18.63
N HIS A 496 4.75 18.25 -19.30
CA HIS A 496 6.00 18.58 -18.64
C HIS A 496 5.90 19.84 -17.78
N ILE A 497 6.75 19.89 -16.76
CA ILE A 497 6.96 21.07 -15.91
C ILE A 497 8.45 21.39 -15.85
N THR A 498 8.79 22.50 -15.20
CA THR A 498 10.19 22.89 -14.93
C THR A 498 10.54 22.63 -13.47
N PHE A 499 11.65 21.94 -13.17
CA PHE A 499 12.10 21.72 -11.79
C PHE A 499 13.61 21.66 -11.57
#